data_AF-A0A3M1XTX0-F1
#
_entry.id   AF-A0A3M1XTX0-F1
#
_cell.length_a   1.000
_cell.length_b   1.000
_cell.length_c   1.000
_cell.angle_alpha   90.00
_cell.angle_beta   90.00
_cell.angle_gamma   90.00
#
_symmetry.space_group_name_H-M   'P 1'
#
loop_
_entity.id
_entity.type
_entity.pdbx_description
1 polymer ?
#
loop_
_entity_poly.entity_id
_entity_poly.type
_entity_poly.pdbx_seq_one_letter_code
_entity_poly.pdbx_strand_id
1 'polypeptide(L)' 'MMTWTSGDQNNGFMGIFDPSAEPRSYMEISTAGIGRMVTRGPADTRNVALTWLSGCNDCGYIGVYDANSLEAGMYVNTSG' A
#
# COMPACT_ATOMS: atom_id res chain seq x y z
N MET A 1 9.02 -14.00 10.78
CA MET A 1 8.92 -13.11 11.96
C MET A 1 7.91 -12.03 11.60
N MET A 2 6.75 -11.97 12.26
CA MET A 2 5.88 -10.79 12.19
C MET A 2 6.47 -9.75 13.14
N THR A 3 6.94 -8.62 12.61
CA THR A 3 7.42 -7.50 13.42
C THR A 3 6.21 -6.64 13.79
N TRP A 4 5.95 -6.51 15.08
CA TRP A 4 5.15 -5.41 15.62
C TRP A 4 6.09 -4.25 15.93
N THR A 5 5.90 -3.09 15.32
CA THR A 5 6.57 -1.85 15.75
C THR A 5 5.83 -1.32 16.97
N SER A 6 6.28 -1.71 18.17
CA SER A 6 5.77 -1.16 19.42
C SER A 6 6.22 0.31 19.55
N GLY A 7 5.32 1.25 19.31
CA GLY A 7 5.60 2.68 19.53
C GLY A 7 4.57 3.63 18.93
N ASP A 8 3.98 3.27 17.79
CA ASP A 8 2.96 4.09 17.13
C ASP A 8 1.57 3.50 17.33
N GLN A 9 0.68 4.26 17.96
CA GLN A 9 -0.72 3.90 18.14
C GLN A 9 -1.34 3.63 16.76
N ASN A 10 -1.63 2.35 16.49
CA ASN A 10 -2.47 1.86 15.39
C ASN A 10 -1.90 1.89 13.96
N ASN A 11 -0.57 1.95 13.75
CA ASN A 11 0.02 1.95 12.40
C ASN A 11 0.69 0.61 12.04
N GLY A 12 0.01 -0.51 12.33
CA GLY A 12 0.57 -1.85 12.15
C GLY A 12 1.22 -2.02 10.77
N PHE A 13 2.44 -2.54 10.73
CA PHE A 13 3.24 -2.71 9.52
C PHE A 13 3.70 -4.17 9.40
N MET A 14 3.56 -4.75 8.21
CA MET A 14 4.13 -6.04 7.85
C MET A 14 4.78 -5.93 6.48
N GLY A 15 6.05 -6.30 6.36
CA GLY A 15 6.76 -6.18 5.08
C GLY A 15 7.80 -7.27 4.82
N ILE A 16 8.07 -7.48 3.54
CA ILE A 16 9.20 -8.22 3.00
C ILE A 16 10.25 -7.18 2.61
N PHE A 17 11.46 -7.32 3.15
CA PHE A 17 12.54 -6.35 2.97
C PHE A 17 13.67 -6.96 2.14
N ASP A 18 14.39 -6.09 1.44
CA ASP A 18 15.65 -6.45 0.80
C ASP A 18 16.84 -6.34 1.80
N PRO A 19 18.08 -6.71 1.38
CA PRO A 19 19.25 -6.63 2.26
C PRO A 19 19.61 -5.22 2.74
N SER A 20 19.08 -4.18 2.09
CA SER A 20 19.26 -2.77 2.48
C SER A 20 18.17 -2.30 3.45
N ALA A 21 17.30 -3.20 3.91
CA ALA A 21 16.14 -2.90 4.76
C ALA A 21 15.06 -2.05 4.10
N GLU A 22 14.98 -2.03 2.76
CA GLU A 22 13.90 -1.38 2.02
C GLU A 22 12.74 -2.35 1.76
N PRO A 23 11.47 -1.95 1.99
CA PRO A 23 10.32 -2.84 1.82
C PRO A 23 10.00 -3.06 0.33
N ARG A 24 10.03 -4.32 -0.11
CA ARG A 24 9.65 -4.75 -1.47
C ARG A 24 8.19 -5.18 -1.59
N SER A 25 7.57 -5.54 -0.48
CA SER A 25 6.14 -5.78 -0.37
C SER A 25 5.71 -5.48 1.05
N TYR A 26 4.60 -4.76 1.26
CA TYR A 26 4.13 -4.47 2.60
C TYR A 26 2.62 -4.28 2.69
N MET A 27 2.10 -4.47 3.90
CA MET A 27 0.78 -4.05 4.34
C MET A 27 0.97 -3.14 5.54
N GLU A 28 0.31 -1.97 5.52
CA GLU A 28 0.39 -1.03 6.63
C GLU A 28 -0.95 -0.33 6.89
N ILE A 29 -1.08 0.21 8.10
CA ILE A 29 -2.04 1.28 8.41
C ILE A 29 -1.25 2.59 8.45
N SER A 30 -1.61 3.54 7.59
CA SER A 30 -1.00 4.87 7.54
C SER A 30 -1.32 5.67 8.81
N THR A 31 -0.60 6.76 9.04
CA THR A 31 -0.86 7.68 10.17
C THR A 31 -2.27 8.31 10.15
N ALA A 32 -2.96 8.27 9.02
CA ALA A 32 -4.36 8.69 8.89
C ALA A 32 -5.37 7.57 9.22
N GLY A 33 -4.90 6.40 9.68
CA GLY A 33 -5.73 5.22 9.95
C GLY A 33 -6.15 4.44 8.71
N ILE A 34 -5.57 4.75 7.54
CA ILE A 34 -5.98 4.12 6.27
C ILE A 34 -5.07 2.94 5.94
N GLY A 35 -5.68 1.78 5.68
CA GLY A 35 -4.97 0.56 5.28
C GLY A 35 -4.51 0.60 3.82
N ARG A 36 -3.30 0.10 3.55
CA ARG A 36 -2.82 -0.15 2.18
C ARG A 36 -1.95 -1.40 2.10
N MET A 37 -1.93 -2.02 0.91
CA MET A 37 -1.02 -3.11 0.54
C MET A 37 -0.29 -2.72 -0.74
N VAL A 38 1.03 -2.90 -0.79
CA VAL A 38 1.84 -2.47 -1.93
C VAL A 38 2.91 -3.49 -2.23
N THR A 39 3.15 -3.77 -3.51
CA THR A 39 4.36 -4.45 -4.01
C THR A 39 5.18 -3.48 -4.84
N ARG A 40 6.50 -3.60 -4.77
CA ARG A 40 7.45 -2.78 -5.52
C ARG A 40 8.31 -3.63 -6.45
N GLY A 41 8.60 -3.08 -7.61
CA GLY A 41 9.52 -3.66 -8.59
C GLY A 41 10.99 -3.43 -8.21
N PRO A 42 11.92 -3.97 -9.02
CA PRO A 42 13.36 -3.83 -8.80
C PRO A 42 13.84 -2.38 -8.73
N ALA A 43 13.22 -1.49 -9.51
CA ALA A 43 13.51 -0.06 -9.56
C ALA A 43 12.87 0.75 -8.41
N ASP A 44 12.34 0.08 -7.38
CA ASP A 44 11.63 0.68 -6.24
C ASP A 44 10.34 1.46 -6.59
N THR A 45 9.81 1.22 -7.79
CA THR A 45 8.50 1.72 -8.22
C THR A 45 7.40 0.73 -7.85
N ARG A 46 6.15 1.20 -7.69
CA ARG A 46 5.02 0.30 -7.42
C ARG A 46 4.82 -0.66 -8.60
N ASN A 47 4.48 -1.91 -8.31
CA ASN A 47 3.94 -2.87 -9.28
C ASN A 47 2.42 -2.98 -9.11
N VAL A 48 1.96 -3.19 -7.87
CA VAL A 48 0.53 -3.26 -7.52
C VAL A 48 0.30 -2.54 -6.20
N ALA A 49 -0.81 -1.81 -6.09
CA ALA A 49 -1.25 -1.22 -4.82
C ALA A 49 -2.74 -1.43 -4.60
N LEU A 50 -3.09 -1.97 -3.43
CA LEU A 50 -4.43 -1.93 -2.85
C LEU A 50 -4.50 -0.74 -1.86
N THR A 51 -5.37 0.22 -2.09
CA THR A 51 -5.41 1.48 -1.35
C THR A 51 -6.81 2.09 -1.42
N TRP A 52 -6.94 3.37 -1.06
CA TRP A 52 -8.20 4.10 -1.07
C TRP A 52 -8.27 5.10 -2.24
N LEU A 53 -9.46 5.58 -2.56
CA LEU A 53 -9.63 6.73 -3.44
C LEU A 53 -9.57 8.03 -2.63
N SER A 54 -8.71 8.95 -3.03
CA SER A 54 -8.63 10.29 -2.42
C SER A 54 -10.01 10.97 -2.46
N GLY A 55 -10.43 11.54 -1.33
CA GLY A 55 -11.73 12.19 -1.19
C GLY A 55 -12.90 11.22 -0.95
N CYS A 56 -12.66 9.92 -0.84
CA CYS A 56 -13.67 8.95 -0.43
C CYS A 56 -13.11 7.97 0.61
N ASN A 57 -13.52 8.15 1.85
CA ASN A 57 -12.99 7.40 3.00
C ASN A 57 -13.29 5.89 2.93
N ASP A 58 -14.40 5.52 2.31
CA ASP A 58 -14.87 4.12 2.23
C ASP A 58 -14.75 3.53 0.82
N CYS A 59 -13.99 4.17 -0.06
CA CYS A 59 -13.78 3.72 -1.44
C CYS A 59 -12.46 2.96 -1.60
N GLY A 60 -12.55 1.71 -2.00
CA GLY A 60 -11.40 0.88 -2.34
C GLY A 60 -10.86 1.13 -3.75
N TYR A 61 -9.55 0.97 -3.91
CA TYR A 61 -8.85 1.05 -5.18
C TYR A 61 -7.77 -0.02 -5.26
N ILE A 62 -7.67 -0.68 -6.42
CA ILE A 62 -6.53 -1.51 -6.79
C ILE A 62 -5.95 -0.99 -8.11
N GLY A 63 -4.63 -0.79 -8.15
CA GLY A 63 -3.91 -0.34 -9.35
C GLY A 63 -2.70 -1.21 -9.67
N VAL A 64 -2.43 -1.40 -10.96
CA VAL A 64 -1.23 -2.01 -11.53
C VAL A 64 -0.42 -0.92 -12.22
N TYR A 65 0.88 -0.88 -11.95
CA TYR A 65 1.73 0.25 -12.33
C TYR A 65 2.95 -0.19 -13.13
N ASP A 66 3.38 0.67 -14.07
CA ASP A 66 4.69 0.64 -14.72
C ASP A 66 5.44 1.93 -14.38
N ALA A 67 6.57 1.82 -13.68
CA ALA A 67 7.37 2.98 -13.26
C ALA A 67 6.58 4.11 -12.53
N ASN A 68 5.55 3.74 -11.75
CA ASN A 68 4.56 4.63 -11.10
C ASN A 68 3.47 5.23 -12.02
N SER A 69 3.50 4.97 -13.32
CA SER A 69 2.36 5.17 -14.23
C SER A 69 1.30 4.13 -13.92
N LEU A 70 0.03 4.54 -13.89
CA LEU A 70 -1.10 3.61 -13.77
C LEU A 70 -1.40 2.99 -15.13
N GLU A 71 -1.26 1.68 -15.25
CA GLU A 71 -1.55 0.94 -16.49
C GLU A 71 -2.94 0.30 -16.47
N ALA A 72 -3.39 -0.17 -15.31
CA ALA A 72 -4.73 -0.70 -15.12
C ALA A 72 -5.19 -0.51 -13.68
N GLY A 73 -6.47 -0.24 -13.47
CA GLY A 73 -7.03 -0.09 -12.14
C GLY A 73 -8.50 -0.45 -12.06
N MET A 74 -8.93 -0.82 -10.86
CA MET A 74 -10.33 -1.05 -10.51
C MET A 74 -10.62 -0.30 -9.22
N TYR A 75 -11.73 0.41 -9.17
CA TYR A 75 -12.14 1.16 -8.00
C TYR A 75 -13.64 1.01 -7.75
N VAL A 76 -14.04 1.21 -6.51
CA VAL A 76 -15.44 1.43 -6.13
C VAL A 76 -15.57 2.88 -5.66
N ASN A 77 -16.59 3.59 -6.14
CA ASN A 77 -16.84 4.96 -5.68
C ASN A 77 -18.16 5.03 -4.90
N THR A 78 -18.59 6.25 -4.53
CA THR A 78 -19.84 6.48 -3.80
C THR A 78 -21.11 6.06 -4.56
N SER A 79 -21.00 5.75 -5.84
CA SER A 79 -22.10 5.33 -6.71
C SER A 79 -22.19 3.81 -6.92
N GLY A 80 -21.26 3.04 -6.35
CA GLY A 80 -21.13 1.60 -6.57
C GLY A 80 -20.52 1.27 -7.93
#